data_AF-A0AAW6UW82-F1
#
_entry.id   AF-A0AAW6UW82-F1
#
_cell.length_a   1.000
_cell.length_b   1.000
_cell.length_c   1.000
_cell.angle_alpha   90.00
_cell.angle_beta   90.00
_cell.angle_gamma   90.00
#
_symmetry.space_group_name_H-M   'P 1'
#
loop_
_entity.id
_entity.type
_entity.pdbx_description
1 polymer ?
#
loop_
_entity_poly.entity_id
_entity_poly.type
_entity_poly.pdbx_seq_one_letter_code
_entity_poly.pdbx_strand_id
1 'polypeptide(L)'
;MFSLCLAPVMVSAKTIMILGDSISAGYGMQAQQGWVHLLQKRLEQQYPKQHKVVNASVSGETTSGALARLPKLLQIHKPNIVVIELGGNDGLRGQAPLLIQKNLAHLIQQSQKAKATVIVLGMKIPPNYGTAYSKAFEKNYQIVSQQYKVKLMPFFLEGVAGKKNLMQEDLVHPNAKAQSILLDNAYPYIKGAL
;
A
#
# COMPACT_ATOMS: atom_id res chain seq x y z
N MET A 1 30.70 42.46 -4.07
CA MET A 1 29.29 42.04 -4.26
C MET A 1 29.30 40.53 -4.50
N PHE A 2 28.93 39.72 -3.50
CA PHE A 2 28.75 38.28 -3.68
C PHE A 2 27.35 38.06 -4.27
N SER A 3 27.30 37.64 -5.53
CA SER A 3 26.05 37.29 -6.19
C SER A 3 25.67 35.86 -5.81
N LEU A 4 24.63 35.72 -4.99
CA LEU A 4 24.09 34.43 -4.56
C LEU A 4 23.22 33.87 -5.69
N CYS A 5 23.75 32.96 -6.50
CA CYS A 5 22.95 32.20 -7.47
C CYS A 5 22.06 31.19 -6.71
N LEU A 6 20.79 31.52 -6.51
CA LEU A 6 19.79 30.50 -6.17
C LEU A 6 19.54 29.63 -7.40
N ALA A 7 20.07 28.40 -7.38
CA ALA A 7 19.63 27.38 -8.33
C ALA A 7 18.15 27.04 -8.02
N PRO A 8 17.26 27.06 -9.03
CA PRO A 8 15.87 26.65 -8.81
C PRO A 8 15.87 25.17 -8.45
N VAL A 9 15.33 24.85 -7.27
CA VAL A 9 15.05 23.47 -6.90
C VAL A 9 13.93 23.00 -7.84
N MET A 10 14.28 22.15 -8.81
CA MET A 10 13.28 21.47 -9.63
C MET A 10 12.53 20.48 -8.76
N VAL A 11 11.40 20.93 -8.24
CA VAL A 11 10.47 20.12 -7.47
C VAL A 11 9.63 19.31 -8.47
N SER A 12 9.90 18.01 -8.58
CA SER A 12 9.21 17.13 -9.54
C SER A 12 7.88 16.62 -8.97
N ALA A 13 6.81 16.76 -9.76
CA ALA A 13 5.51 16.18 -9.44
C ALA A 13 5.59 14.65 -9.46
N LYS A 14 5.03 14.00 -8.43
CA LYS A 14 5.02 12.54 -8.31
C LYS A 14 3.61 11.98 -8.36
N THR A 15 3.45 10.90 -9.13
CA THR A 15 2.25 10.06 -9.10
C THR A 15 2.49 8.87 -8.17
N ILE A 16 1.63 8.74 -7.15
CA ILE A 16 1.63 7.67 -6.16
C ILE A 16 0.44 6.77 -6.47
N MET A 17 0.68 5.53 -6.88
CA MET A 17 -0.37 4.55 -7.12
C MET A 17 -0.48 3.59 -5.94
N ILE A 18 -1.68 3.50 -5.36
CA ILE A 18 -2.02 2.51 -4.34
C ILE A 18 -2.60 1.29 -5.06
N LEU A 19 -1.87 0.18 -5.00
CA LEU A 19 -2.29 -1.12 -5.50
C LEU A 19 -2.67 -1.98 -4.30
N GLY A 20 -3.94 -1.91 -3.90
CA GLY A 20 -4.43 -2.60 -2.71
C GLY A 20 -5.73 -3.35 -2.90
N ASP A 21 -6.31 -3.80 -1.79
CA ASP A 21 -7.58 -4.51 -1.76
C ASP A 21 -8.74 -3.66 -1.19
N SER A 22 -9.70 -4.28 -0.49
CA SER A 22 -10.85 -3.61 0.13
C SER A 22 -10.44 -2.60 1.20
N ILE A 23 -9.32 -2.80 1.90
CA ILE A 23 -8.83 -1.87 2.93
C ILE A 23 -8.48 -0.53 2.29
N SER A 24 -7.78 -0.55 1.16
CA SER A 24 -7.40 0.64 0.41
C SER A 24 -8.47 1.15 -0.54
N ALA A 25 -9.40 0.30 -0.98
CA ALA A 25 -10.59 0.72 -1.73
C ALA A 25 -11.60 1.50 -0.87
N GLY A 26 -11.53 1.38 0.47
CA GLY A 26 -12.51 1.98 1.37
C GLY A 26 -13.83 1.23 1.35
N TYR A 27 -13.77 -0.10 1.46
CA TYR A 27 -14.98 -0.95 1.48
C TYR A 27 -15.97 -0.51 2.57
N GLY A 28 -17.26 -0.49 2.24
CA GLY A 28 -18.33 -0.17 3.17
C GLY A 28 -18.41 1.30 3.61
N MET A 29 -17.67 2.21 2.97
CA MET A 29 -17.68 3.64 3.32
C MET A 29 -17.66 4.56 2.09
N GLN A 30 -17.91 5.85 2.31
CA GLN A 30 -17.79 6.84 1.25
C GLN A 30 -16.32 7.03 0.87
N ALA A 31 -16.03 7.19 -0.42
CA ALA A 31 -14.67 7.29 -0.94
C ALA A 31 -13.84 8.40 -0.26
N GLN A 32 -14.48 9.49 0.14
CA GLN A 32 -13.84 10.64 0.80
C GLN A 32 -13.37 10.36 2.23
N GLN A 33 -13.85 9.27 2.84
CA GLN A 33 -13.47 8.85 4.19
C GLN A 33 -12.22 7.96 4.16
N GLY A 34 -11.97 7.24 3.06
CA GLY A 34 -10.87 6.29 2.95
C GLY A 34 -9.48 6.93 3.05
N TRP A 35 -8.53 6.20 3.64
CA TRP A 35 -7.18 6.70 3.91
C TRP A 35 -6.44 7.19 2.65
N VAL A 36 -6.73 6.60 1.47
CA VAL A 36 -6.12 7.01 0.19
C VAL A 36 -6.60 8.41 -0.23
N HIS A 37 -7.85 8.75 0.02
CA HIS A 37 -8.36 10.11 -0.21
C HIS A 37 -7.76 11.09 0.81
N LEU A 38 -7.66 10.67 2.09
CA LEU A 38 -7.02 11.46 3.13
C LEU A 38 -5.52 11.69 2.83
N LEU A 39 -4.84 10.74 2.19
CA LEU A 39 -3.48 10.88 1.71
C LEU A 39 -3.39 12.01 0.68
N GLN A 40 -4.25 12.02 -0.35
CA GLN A 40 -4.26 13.10 -1.34
C GLN A 40 -4.50 14.46 -0.67
N LYS A 41 -5.43 14.56 0.27
CA LYS A 41 -5.68 15.80 1.03
C LYS A 41 -4.45 16.27 1.80
N ARG A 42 -3.78 15.36 2.52
CA ARG A 42 -2.58 15.67 3.29
C ARG A 42 -1.44 16.13 2.38
N LEU A 43 -1.26 15.48 1.24
CA LEU A 43 -0.25 15.87 0.25
C LEU A 43 -0.56 17.24 -0.35
N GLU A 44 -1.81 17.53 -0.69
CA GLU A 44 -2.20 18.84 -1.22
C GLU A 44 -1.97 19.97 -0.20
N GLN A 45 -2.17 19.71 1.09
CA GLN A 45 -1.90 20.69 2.16
C GLN A 45 -0.40 20.96 2.35
N GLN A 46 0.45 19.93 2.21
CA GLN A 46 1.90 20.07 2.44
C GLN A 46 2.66 20.44 1.17
N TYR A 47 2.13 20.06 0.01
CA TYR A 47 2.75 20.17 -1.32
C TYR A 47 1.68 20.55 -2.37
N PRO A 48 1.15 21.79 -2.31
CA PRO A 48 0.01 22.20 -3.15
C PRO A 48 0.25 21.94 -4.64
N LYS A 49 -0.69 21.23 -5.28
CA LYS A 49 -0.71 20.87 -6.70
C LYS A 49 0.51 20.07 -7.20
N GLN A 50 1.30 19.48 -6.30
CA GLN A 50 2.54 18.82 -6.66
C GLN A 50 2.40 17.30 -6.85
N HIS A 51 1.57 16.65 -6.03
CA HIS A 51 1.50 15.19 -6.00
C HIS A 51 0.09 14.69 -6.30
N LYS A 52 0.03 13.59 -7.04
CA LYS A 52 -1.22 12.91 -7.40
C LYS A 52 -1.25 11.51 -6.84
N VAL A 53 -2.34 11.17 -6.16
CA VAL A 53 -2.62 9.82 -5.67
C VAL A 53 -3.62 9.16 -6.61
N VAL A 54 -3.29 7.94 -7.06
CA VAL A 54 -4.17 7.07 -7.84
C VAL A 54 -4.55 5.89 -6.96
N ASN A 55 -5.84 5.76 -6.65
CA ASN A 55 -6.34 4.56 -5.98
C ASN A 55 -6.67 3.49 -7.04
N ALA A 56 -5.80 2.50 -7.19
CA ALA A 56 -6.00 1.36 -8.08
C ALA A 56 -6.51 0.11 -7.35
N SER A 57 -6.92 0.27 -6.09
CA SER A 57 -7.34 -0.81 -5.21
C SER A 57 -8.70 -1.40 -5.60
N VAL A 58 -8.88 -2.69 -5.38
CA VAL A 58 -10.15 -3.39 -5.67
C VAL A 58 -10.54 -4.31 -4.51
N SER A 59 -11.78 -4.20 -4.05
CA SER A 59 -12.28 -5.06 -2.98
C SER A 59 -12.19 -6.53 -3.34
N GLY A 60 -11.62 -7.34 -2.45
CA GLY A 60 -11.43 -8.77 -2.66
C GLY A 60 -10.25 -9.15 -3.56
N GLU A 61 -9.42 -8.18 -3.96
CA GLU A 61 -8.25 -8.40 -4.82
C GLU A 61 -7.22 -9.33 -4.14
N THR A 62 -6.66 -10.24 -4.93
CA THR A 62 -5.58 -11.14 -4.50
C THR A 62 -4.26 -10.72 -5.14
N THR A 63 -3.14 -11.24 -4.63
CA THR A 63 -1.83 -10.99 -5.25
C THR A 63 -1.79 -11.45 -6.72
N SER A 64 -2.44 -12.58 -7.05
CA SER A 64 -2.58 -13.07 -8.43
C SER A 64 -3.42 -12.14 -9.30
N GLY A 65 -4.56 -11.66 -8.78
CA GLY A 65 -5.48 -10.76 -9.50
C GLY A 65 -4.83 -9.42 -9.84
N ALA A 66 -4.15 -8.82 -8.86
CA ALA A 66 -3.39 -7.60 -9.05
C ALA A 66 -2.26 -7.78 -10.08
N LEU A 67 -1.56 -8.93 -10.06
CA LEU A 67 -0.47 -9.21 -10.99
C LEU A 67 -0.94 -9.25 -12.45
N ALA A 68 -2.16 -9.76 -12.70
CA ALA A 68 -2.75 -9.75 -14.03
C ALA A 68 -3.06 -8.33 -14.53
N ARG A 69 -3.40 -7.40 -13.64
CA ARG A 69 -3.81 -6.02 -13.98
C ARG A 69 -2.64 -5.04 -14.01
N LEU A 70 -1.57 -5.32 -13.28
CA LEU A 70 -0.45 -4.41 -13.07
C LEU A 70 0.17 -3.85 -14.37
N PRO A 71 0.44 -4.64 -15.43
CA PRO A 71 1.05 -4.09 -16.66
C PRO A 71 0.25 -2.94 -17.27
N LYS A 72 -1.08 -3.06 -17.28
CA LYS A 72 -1.95 -2.01 -17.82
C LYS A 72 -1.97 -0.78 -16.92
N LEU A 73 -2.02 -0.98 -15.59
CA LEU A 73 -1.99 0.11 -14.61
C LEU A 73 -0.69 0.92 -14.70
N LEU A 74 0.47 0.24 -14.82
CA LEU A 74 1.77 0.89 -15.00
C LEU A 74 1.83 1.71 -16.30
N GLN A 75 1.25 1.19 -17.39
CA GLN A 75 1.19 1.90 -18.67
C GLN A 75 0.32 3.17 -18.60
N ILE A 76 -0.86 3.08 -17.97
CA ILE A 76 -1.83 4.18 -17.89
C ILE A 76 -1.31 5.27 -16.94
N HIS A 77 -0.88 4.88 -15.74
CA HIS A 77 -0.62 5.84 -14.67
C HIS A 77 0.84 6.30 -14.59
N LYS A 78 1.78 5.53 -15.15
CA LYS A 78 3.22 5.80 -15.11
C LYS A 78 3.69 6.27 -13.71
N PRO A 79 3.39 5.51 -12.65
CA PRO A 79 3.61 5.97 -11.29
C PRO A 79 5.10 6.13 -10.97
N ASN A 80 5.43 7.15 -10.18
CA ASN A 80 6.76 7.28 -9.58
C ASN A 80 6.89 6.43 -8.31
N ILE A 81 5.77 6.19 -7.62
CA ILE A 81 5.69 5.39 -6.41
C ILE A 81 4.54 4.38 -6.56
N VAL A 82 4.80 3.11 -6.28
CA VAL A 82 3.77 2.08 -6.14
C VAL A 82 3.74 1.60 -4.68
N VAL A 83 2.59 1.74 -4.05
CA VAL A 83 2.33 1.23 -2.70
C VAL A 83 1.51 -0.05 -2.84
N ILE A 84 2.07 -1.18 -2.42
CA ILE A 84 1.45 -2.50 -2.51
C ILE A 84 0.85 -2.86 -1.15
N GLU A 85 -0.46 -3.05 -1.10
CA GLU A 85 -1.23 -3.44 0.09
C GLU A 85 -2.08 -4.65 -0.27
N LEU A 86 -1.44 -5.83 -0.37
CA LEU A 86 -2.07 -7.04 -0.90
C LEU A 86 -1.63 -8.28 -0.12
N GLY A 87 -2.44 -9.33 -0.24
CA GLY A 87 -2.20 -10.64 0.36
C GLY A 87 -3.22 -11.00 1.44
N GLY A 88 -3.96 -10.03 2.00
CA GLY A 88 -4.99 -10.30 3.00
C GLY A 88 -6.02 -11.32 2.51
N ASN A 89 -6.58 -11.11 1.31
CA ASN A 89 -7.51 -12.05 0.70
C ASN A 89 -6.89 -13.42 0.38
N ASP A 90 -5.64 -13.46 -0.08
CA ASP A 90 -4.93 -14.73 -0.33
C ASP A 90 -4.81 -15.54 0.97
N GLY A 91 -4.37 -14.87 2.06
CA GLY A 91 -4.20 -15.46 3.38
C GLY A 91 -5.50 -15.94 4.00
N LEU A 92 -6.56 -15.14 3.91
CA LEU A 92 -7.90 -15.49 4.39
C LEU A 92 -8.53 -16.65 3.59
N ARG A 93 -8.10 -16.89 2.35
CA ARG A 93 -8.54 -18.00 1.50
C ARG A 93 -7.62 -19.22 1.57
N GLY A 94 -6.61 -19.22 2.44
CA GLY A 94 -5.70 -20.34 2.63
C GLY A 94 -4.76 -20.60 1.44
N GLN A 95 -4.49 -19.60 0.61
CA GLN A 95 -3.56 -19.75 -0.51
C GLN A 95 -2.14 -20.07 -0.01
N ALA A 96 -1.38 -20.89 -0.75
CA ALA A 96 -0.03 -21.28 -0.33
C ALA A 96 0.86 -20.04 -0.10
N PRO A 97 1.51 -19.88 1.07
CA PRO A 97 2.32 -18.70 1.35
C PRO A 97 3.42 -18.47 0.30
N LEU A 98 3.98 -19.54 -0.25
CA LEU A 98 4.99 -19.45 -1.31
C LEU A 98 4.44 -18.83 -2.61
N LEU A 99 3.17 -19.09 -2.95
CA LEU A 99 2.52 -18.47 -4.10
C LEU A 99 2.33 -16.96 -3.86
N ILE A 100 1.87 -16.58 -2.67
CA ILE A 100 1.74 -15.17 -2.25
C ILE A 100 3.09 -14.46 -2.36
N GLN A 101 4.16 -15.07 -1.82
CA GLN A 101 5.52 -14.55 -1.92
C GLN A 101 5.96 -14.33 -3.37
N LYS A 102 5.75 -15.33 -4.24
CA LYS A 102 6.11 -15.25 -5.66
C LYS A 102 5.35 -14.14 -6.38
N ASN A 103 4.06 -13.98 -6.10
CA ASN A 103 3.27 -12.93 -6.72
C ASN A 103 3.69 -11.54 -6.23
N LEU A 104 3.90 -11.35 -4.91
CA LEU A 104 4.43 -10.09 -4.36
C LEU A 104 5.79 -9.74 -4.99
N ALA A 105 6.68 -10.72 -5.13
CA ALA A 105 7.96 -10.56 -5.80
C ALA A 105 7.79 -10.06 -7.25
N HIS A 106 6.89 -10.68 -8.02
CA HIS A 106 6.62 -10.25 -9.40
C HIS A 106 6.00 -8.84 -9.47
N LEU A 107 5.09 -8.50 -8.57
CA LEU A 107 4.49 -7.17 -8.47
C LEU A 107 5.56 -6.09 -8.22
N ILE A 108 6.49 -6.38 -7.30
CA ILE A 108 7.63 -5.50 -6.99
C ILE A 108 8.53 -5.35 -8.21
N GLN A 109 8.94 -6.45 -8.83
CA GLN A 109 9.83 -6.45 -9.99
C GLN A 109 9.26 -5.67 -11.18
N GLN A 110 7.98 -5.87 -11.51
CA GLN A 110 7.34 -5.15 -12.61
C GLN A 110 7.25 -3.65 -12.32
N SER A 111 6.95 -3.28 -11.08
CA SER A 111 6.90 -1.88 -10.65
C SER A 111 8.28 -1.21 -10.71
N GLN A 112 9.33 -1.89 -10.23
CA GLN A 112 10.72 -1.40 -10.33
C GLN A 112 11.21 -1.32 -11.77
N LYS A 113 10.84 -2.28 -12.63
CA LYS A 113 11.15 -2.26 -14.07
C LYS A 113 10.51 -1.06 -14.76
N ALA A 114 9.33 -0.63 -14.30
CA ALA A 114 8.69 0.61 -14.71
C ALA A 114 9.30 1.88 -14.06
N LYS A 115 10.44 1.75 -13.38
CA LYS A 115 11.18 2.81 -12.68
C LYS A 115 10.43 3.43 -11.49
N ALA A 116 9.42 2.73 -10.95
CA ALA A 116 8.73 3.18 -9.75
C ALA A 116 9.49 2.77 -8.48
N THR A 117 9.52 3.67 -7.49
CA THR A 117 9.87 3.30 -6.11
C THR A 117 8.74 2.46 -5.53
N VAL A 118 9.07 1.35 -4.87
CA VAL A 118 8.05 0.44 -4.30
C VAL A 118 8.05 0.50 -2.79
N ILE A 119 6.86 0.56 -2.21
CA ILE A 119 6.60 0.45 -0.78
C ILE A 119 5.64 -0.72 -0.59
N VAL A 120 5.93 -1.61 0.36
CA VAL A 120 5.06 -2.72 0.72
C VAL A 120 4.45 -2.45 2.09
N LEU A 121 3.13 -2.55 2.17
CA LEU A 121 2.36 -2.51 3.41
C LEU A 121 2.08 -3.96 3.82
N GLY A 122 2.76 -4.42 4.87
CA GLY A 122 2.66 -5.78 5.37
C GLY A 122 1.33 -6.04 6.06
N MET A 123 0.87 -7.29 5.96
CA MET A 123 -0.39 -7.74 6.54
C MET A 123 -0.17 -8.88 7.52
N LYS A 124 -1.10 -9.03 8.45
CA LYS A 124 -1.23 -10.18 9.33
C LYS A 124 -2.61 -10.78 9.16
N ILE A 125 -2.73 -12.07 9.45
CA ILE A 125 -4.00 -12.79 9.41
C ILE A 125 -4.21 -13.54 10.73
N PRO A 126 -5.47 -13.73 11.16
CA PRO A 126 -5.77 -14.63 12.25
C PRO A 126 -5.24 -16.05 11.96
N PRO A 127 -4.90 -16.85 13.00
CA PRO A 127 -4.33 -18.18 12.83
C PRO A 127 -5.38 -19.25 12.45
N ASN A 128 -6.34 -18.90 11.59
CA ASN A 128 -7.45 -19.79 11.16
C ASN A 128 -6.95 -21.07 10.47
N TYR A 129 -5.78 -21.02 9.82
CA TYR A 129 -5.10 -22.16 9.21
C TYR A 129 -3.89 -22.65 10.02
N GLY A 130 -3.83 -22.29 11.30
CA GLY A 130 -2.72 -22.62 12.20
C GLY A 130 -1.60 -21.59 12.21
N THR A 131 -0.83 -21.60 13.30
CA THR A 131 0.25 -20.62 13.55
C THR A 131 1.42 -20.74 12.59
N ALA A 132 1.67 -21.95 12.05
CA ALA A 132 2.70 -22.15 11.03
C ALA A 132 2.36 -21.40 9.74
N TYR A 133 1.09 -21.43 9.33
CA TYR A 133 0.61 -20.73 8.15
C TYR A 133 0.68 -19.21 8.32
N SER A 134 0.15 -18.66 9.43
CA SER A 134 0.17 -17.21 9.66
C SER A 134 1.59 -16.66 9.76
N LYS A 135 2.52 -17.38 10.41
CA LYS A 135 3.95 -17.01 10.45
C LYS A 135 4.59 -17.04 9.06
N ALA A 136 4.31 -18.06 8.25
CA ALA A 136 4.83 -18.13 6.88
C ALA A 136 4.27 -16.99 6.00
N PHE A 137 2.98 -16.70 6.14
CA PHE A 137 2.32 -15.57 5.48
C PHE A 137 2.98 -14.23 5.83
N GLU A 138 3.14 -13.93 7.12
CA GLU A 138 3.77 -12.68 7.58
C GLU A 138 5.22 -12.56 7.11
N LYS A 139 5.96 -13.68 7.11
CA LYS A 139 7.37 -13.73 6.70
C LYS A 139 7.57 -13.38 5.23
N ASN A 140 6.58 -13.63 4.36
CA ASN A 140 6.66 -13.32 2.94
C ASN A 140 7.03 -11.86 2.69
N TYR A 141 6.41 -10.92 3.43
CA TYR A 141 6.63 -9.49 3.28
C TYR A 141 8.09 -9.10 3.58
N GLN A 142 8.66 -9.67 4.64
CA GLN A 142 10.06 -9.45 5.00
C GLN A 142 11.00 -9.99 3.91
N ILE A 143 10.76 -11.23 3.45
CA ILE A 143 11.57 -11.89 2.42
C ILE A 143 11.61 -11.03 1.15
N VAL A 144 10.45 -10.66 0.61
CA VAL A 144 10.41 -9.88 -0.64
C VAL A 144 10.98 -8.47 -0.44
N SER A 145 10.78 -7.85 0.73
CA SER A 145 11.35 -6.53 1.00
C SER A 145 12.88 -6.53 0.99
N GLN A 146 13.50 -7.56 1.59
CA GLN A 146 14.95 -7.69 1.67
C GLN A 146 15.54 -8.05 0.32
N GLN A 147 14.93 -9.03 -0.37
CA GLN A 147 15.39 -9.50 -1.67
C GLN A 147 15.38 -8.38 -2.72
N TYR A 148 14.32 -7.57 -2.75
CA TYR A 148 14.14 -6.51 -3.74
C TYR A 148 14.53 -5.11 -3.24
N LYS A 149 15.04 -5.02 -2.01
CA LYS A 149 15.49 -3.77 -1.36
C LYS A 149 14.41 -2.67 -1.39
N VAL A 150 13.17 -3.04 -1.08
CA VAL A 150 12.03 -2.11 -1.02
C VAL A 150 11.67 -1.78 0.42
N LYS A 151 11.07 -0.61 0.64
CA LYS A 151 10.61 -0.22 1.97
C LYS A 151 9.43 -1.09 2.39
N LEU A 152 9.46 -1.59 3.62
CA LEU A 152 8.40 -2.37 4.23
C LEU A 152 7.85 -1.64 5.45
N MET A 153 6.54 -1.40 5.47
CA MET A 153 5.79 -1.19 6.70
C MET A 153 5.38 -2.58 7.24
N PRO A 154 5.89 -3.04 8.39
CA PRO A 154 5.68 -4.43 8.81
C PRO A 154 4.23 -4.84 9.00
N PHE A 155 3.38 -3.96 9.52
CA PHE A 155 1.96 -4.22 9.69
C PHE A 155 1.13 -2.96 9.48
N PHE A 156 0.34 -2.92 8.42
CA PHE A 156 -0.43 -1.75 8.02
C PHE A 156 -1.57 -1.39 9.00
N LEU A 157 -2.24 -2.41 9.54
CA LEU A 157 -3.35 -2.27 10.48
C LEU A 157 -2.88 -2.17 11.94
N GLU A 158 -1.60 -1.86 12.19
CA GLU A 158 -1.06 -1.65 13.53
C GLU A 158 -1.88 -0.58 14.27
N GLY A 159 -2.26 -0.87 15.52
CA GLY A 159 -3.13 -0.01 16.31
C GLY A 159 -4.61 0.03 15.88
N VAL A 160 -5.02 -0.69 14.83
CA VAL A 160 -6.41 -0.77 14.32
C VAL A 160 -6.98 -2.18 14.48
N ALA A 161 -6.30 -3.20 13.94
CA ALA A 161 -6.80 -4.56 13.93
C ALA A 161 -7.15 -5.07 15.34
N GLY A 162 -8.29 -5.75 15.47
CA GLY A 162 -8.77 -6.30 16.74
C GLY A 162 -9.48 -5.29 17.67
N LYS A 163 -9.45 -3.98 17.36
CA LYS A 163 -10.17 -2.96 18.14
C LYS A 163 -11.58 -2.77 17.60
N LYS A 164 -12.59 -3.34 18.26
CA LYS A 164 -14.00 -3.34 17.82
C LYS A 164 -14.52 -1.96 17.40
N ASN A 165 -14.13 -0.89 18.11
CA ASN A 165 -14.55 0.48 17.80
C ASN A 165 -13.92 1.07 16.52
N LEU A 166 -12.89 0.44 15.97
CA LEU A 166 -12.17 0.82 14.74
C LEU A 166 -12.43 -0.14 13.57
N MET A 167 -13.12 -1.24 13.81
CA MET A 167 -13.51 -2.21 12.78
C MET A 167 -14.98 -2.03 12.39
N GLN A 168 -15.35 -2.54 11.21
CA GLN A 168 -16.73 -2.78 10.81
C GLN A 168 -17.26 -4.04 11.51
N GLU A 169 -18.55 -4.33 11.34
CA GLU A 169 -19.22 -5.47 12.00
C GLU A 169 -18.61 -6.82 11.63
N ASP A 170 -18.01 -6.93 10.43
CA ASP A 170 -17.32 -8.15 9.97
C ASP A 170 -15.96 -8.40 10.66
N LEU A 171 -15.46 -7.45 11.45
CA LEU A 171 -14.16 -7.50 12.13
C LEU A 171 -12.93 -7.69 11.22
N VAL A 172 -13.10 -7.56 9.91
CA VAL A 172 -12.05 -7.65 8.89
C VAL A 172 -11.71 -6.26 8.35
N HIS A 173 -12.73 -5.44 8.09
CA HIS A 173 -12.55 -4.14 7.47
C HIS A 173 -12.48 -3.01 8.51
N PRO A 174 -11.50 -2.09 8.41
CA PRO A 174 -11.50 -0.88 9.22
C PRO A 174 -12.71 0.00 8.92
N ASN A 175 -13.24 0.69 9.92
CA ASN A 175 -14.32 1.67 9.73
C ASN A 175 -13.76 3.08 9.45
N ALA A 176 -14.63 4.08 9.31
CA ALA A 176 -14.24 5.45 9.00
C ALA A 176 -13.32 6.09 10.07
N LYS A 177 -13.47 5.72 11.35
CA LYS A 177 -12.65 6.26 12.46
C LYS A 177 -11.20 5.78 12.40
N ALA A 178 -10.95 4.63 11.76
CA ALA A 178 -9.62 4.05 11.62
C ALA A 178 -8.80 4.70 10.50
N GLN A 179 -9.44 5.37 9.54
CA GLN A 179 -8.79 5.78 8.28
C GLN A 179 -7.65 6.79 8.48
N SER A 180 -7.74 7.68 9.48
CA SER A 180 -6.64 8.57 9.83
C SER A 180 -5.44 7.82 10.41
N ILE A 181 -5.67 6.76 11.20
CA ILE A 181 -4.61 5.92 11.76
C ILE A 181 -3.91 5.14 10.64
N LEU A 182 -4.66 4.58 9.69
CA LEU A 182 -4.09 3.94 8.51
C LEU A 182 -3.23 4.90 7.68
N LEU A 183 -3.71 6.13 7.51
CA LEU A 183 -2.92 7.17 6.85
C LEU A 183 -1.63 7.45 7.64
N ASP A 184 -1.70 7.64 8.95
CA ASP A 184 -0.54 7.94 9.80
C ASP A 184 0.49 6.81 9.80
N ASN A 185 0.00 5.57 9.70
CA ASN A 185 0.79 4.36 9.53
C ASN A 185 1.57 4.36 8.19
N ALA A 186 0.90 4.60 7.06
CA ALA A 186 1.53 4.54 5.75
C ALA A 186 2.36 5.80 5.39
N TYR A 187 1.98 6.97 5.91
CA TYR A 187 2.49 8.26 5.47
C TYR A 187 4.01 8.42 5.59
N PRO A 188 4.69 8.02 6.69
CA PRO A 188 6.14 8.18 6.81
C PRO A 188 6.91 7.46 5.69
N TYR A 189 6.43 6.29 5.27
CA TYR A 189 7.04 5.51 4.20
C TYR A 189 6.85 6.17 2.83
N ILE A 190 5.63 6.65 2.57
CA ILE A 190 5.28 7.35 1.32
C ILE A 190 6.05 8.67 1.23
N LYS A 191 6.02 9.48 2.29
CA LYS A 191 6.73 10.76 2.36
C LYS A 191 8.23 10.60 2.11
N GLY A 192 8.86 9.58 2.70
CA GLY A 192 10.29 9.33 2.47
C GLY A 192 10.63 8.85 1.06
N ALA A 193 9.65 8.65 0.18
CA ALA A 193 9.83 8.32 -1.24
C ALA A 193 9.39 9.46 -2.19
N LEU A 194 8.79 10.55 -1.65
CA LEU A 194 8.56 11.80 -2.38
C LEU A 194 9.88 12.51 -2.67
#